data_AF-A0A6I4ZQU1-F1
#
_entry.id   AF-A0A6I4ZQU1-F1
#
_cell.length_a   1.000
_cell.length_b   1.000
_cell.length_c   1.000
_cell.angle_alpha   90.00
_cell.angle_beta   90.00
_cell.angle_gamma   90.00
#
_symmetry.space_group_name_H-M   'P 1'
#
loop_
_entity.id
_entity.type
_entity.pdbx_description
1 polymer ?
#
loop_
_entity_poly.entity_id
_entity_poly.type
_entity_poly.pdbx_seq_one_letter_code
_entity_poly.pdbx_strand_id
1 'polypeptide(L)'
;MTQTQMSLYGPVAEDLILVEDLLESVKRVDLAPLRLMLDHALAPRGKRLRPALVLLAGTFGDYNLNRLVPLGTAIELLHTASLVHDDVVDGATSRRGRPTANAVFDNALTVLLGDFMFANAAEMVTRTGSLPVTRLFALALMKMTNGELDQDSAAFDVGRDVQHYLWRIGGKTAALFGHSTQGGALLAGCNEGQVEALRSYGYNLGMAFQIVDDILDFTGDEAEMGK
;
A
#
# COMPACT_ATOMS: atom_id res chain seq x y z
N MET A 1 3.35 16.68 -10.35
CA MET A 1 4.01 15.47 -10.90
C MET A 1 5.11 15.88 -11.86
N THR A 2 6.21 15.13 -11.96
CA THR A 2 7.24 15.35 -12.99
C THR A 2 6.78 14.82 -14.35
N GLN A 3 7.36 15.30 -15.46
CA GLN A 3 7.00 14.88 -16.83
C GLN A 3 7.16 13.35 -17.05
N THR A 4 8.13 12.73 -16.37
CA THR A 4 8.36 11.27 -16.34
C THR A 4 7.24 10.51 -15.61
N GLN A 5 6.64 11.08 -14.57
CA GLN A 5 5.52 10.47 -13.85
C GLN A 5 4.22 10.50 -14.68
N MET A 6 3.97 11.59 -15.42
CA MET A 6 2.82 11.66 -16.35
C MET A 6 2.91 10.58 -17.44
N SER A 7 4.12 10.32 -17.95
CA SER A 7 4.37 9.24 -18.91
C SER A 7 4.11 7.84 -18.32
N LEU A 8 4.34 7.63 -17.02
CA LEU A 8 4.23 6.32 -16.38
C LEU A 8 2.79 5.91 -16.09
N TYR A 9 1.96 6.84 -15.60
CA TYR A 9 0.57 6.55 -15.24
C TYR A 9 -0.42 6.79 -16.39
N GLY A 10 0.05 7.39 -17.49
CA GLY A 10 -0.70 7.56 -18.72
C GLY A 10 -2.09 8.17 -18.48
N PRO A 11 -3.19 7.46 -18.81
CA PRO A 11 -4.54 8.04 -18.82
C PRO A 11 -5.06 8.45 -17.43
N VAL A 12 -4.48 7.92 -16.33
CA VAL A 12 -4.99 8.19 -14.97
C VAL A 12 -4.12 9.20 -14.20
N ALA A 13 -3.14 9.82 -14.86
CA ALA A 13 -2.17 10.70 -14.20
C ALA A 13 -2.85 11.92 -13.54
N GLU A 14 -3.87 12.49 -14.18
CA GLU A 14 -4.62 13.63 -13.65
C GLU A 14 -5.52 13.20 -12.47
N ASP A 15 -6.15 12.04 -12.58
CA ASP A 15 -7.04 11.50 -11.54
C ASP A 15 -6.31 11.09 -10.26
N LEU A 16 -5.02 10.77 -10.35
CA LEU A 16 -4.17 10.51 -9.17
C LEU A 16 -4.05 11.73 -8.25
N ILE A 17 -4.25 12.95 -8.75
CA ILE A 17 -4.26 14.16 -7.92
C ILE A 17 -5.41 14.08 -6.91
N LEU A 18 -6.55 13.50 -7.29
CA LEU A 18 -7.70 13.32 -6.39
C LEU A 18 -7.40 12.35 -5.25
N VAL A 19 -6.54 11.35 -5.49
CA VAL A 19 -6.06 10.44 -4.45
C VAL A 19 -5.15 11.19 -3.48
N GLU A 20 -4.24 12.02 -3.98
CA GLU A 20 -3.37 12.84 -3.12
C GLU A 20 -4.20 13.81 -2.27
N ASP A 21 -5.18 14.49 -2.85
CA ASP A 21 -6.07 15.40 -2.13
C ASP A 21 -6.84 14.67 -1.01
N LEU A 22 -7.28 13.44 -1.28
CA LEU A 22 -7.98 12.64 -0.28
C LEU A 22 -7.04 12.13 0.82
N LEU A 23 -5.79 11.77 0.50
CA LEU A 23 -4.75 11.46 1.49
C LEU A 23 -4.40 12.67 2.37
N GLU A 24 -4.25 13.85 1.77
CA GLU A 24 -4.01 15.10 2.50
C GLU A 24 -5.19 15.46 3.41
N SER A 25 -6.42 15.10 3.03
CA SER A 25 -7.59 15.33 3.88
C SER A 25 -7.55 14.54 5.19
N VAL A 26 -6.87 13.40 5.25
CA VAL A 26 -6.72 12.58 6.47
C VAL A 26 -5.95 13.32 7.55
N LYS A 27 -5.07 14.26 7.18
CA LYS A 27 -4.29 15.09 8.11
C LYS A 27 -5.13 16.16 8.80
N ARG A 28 -6.37 16.39 8.35
CA ARG A 28 -7.29 17.39 8.92
C ARG A 28 -7.93 16.85 10.19
N VAL A 29 -7.15 16.85 11.27
CA VAL A 29 -7.56 16.41 12.60
C VAL A 29 -7.39 17.54 13.61
N ASP A 30 -8.26 17.58 14.63
CA ASP A 30 -8.23 18.61 15.67
C ASP A 30 -7.07 18.40 16.67
N LEU A 31 -6.66 17.14 16.87
CA LEU A 31 -5.60 16.78 17.82
C LEU A 31 -4.22 17.08 17.24
N ALA A 32 -3.58 18.16 17.69
CA ALA A 32 -2.29 18.61 17.17
C ALA A 32 -1.17 17.55 17.17
N PRO A 33 -0.97 16.72 18.22
CA PRO A 33 -0.01 15.62 18.18
C PRO A 33 -0.25 14.64 17.03
N LEU A 34 -1.51 14.23 16.84
CA LEU A 34 -1.88 13.30 15.75
C LEU A 34 -1.61 13.92 14.37
N ARG A 35 -1.90 15.22 14.20
CA ARG A 35 -1.59 15.93 12.96
C ARG A 35 -0.10 15.88 12.62
N LEU A 36 0.78 16.14 13.59
CA LEU A 36 2.23 16.07 13.39
C LEU A 36 2.70 14.67 12.98
N MET A 37 2.10 13.64 13.57
CA MET A 37 2.40 12.25 13.25
C MET A 37 1.93 11.87 11.84
N LEU A 38 0.72 12.30 11.45
CA LEU A 38 0.19 12.11 10.10
C LEU A 38 1.00 12.86 9.05
N ASP A 39 1.42 14.11 9.35
CA ASP A 39 2.29 14.89 8.47
C ASP A 39 3.63 14.17 8.23
N HIS A 40 4.18 13.51 9.25
CA HIS A 40 5.39 12.71 9.13
C HIS A 40 5.16 11.44 8.28
N ALA A 41 4.15 10.64 8.60
CA ALA A 41 3.89 9.34 7.96
C ALA A 41 3.39 9.47 6.52
N LEU A 42 2.54 10.46 6.25
CA LEU A 42 1.96 10.75 4.92
C LEU A 42 2.73 11.85 4.18
N ALA A 43 3.96 12.16 4.57
CA ALA A 43 4.82 13.02 3.77
C ALA A 43 4.90 12.46 2.33
N PRO A 44 4.94 13.30 1.28
CA PRO A 44 4.97 12.83 -0.11
C PRO A 44 6.14 11.87 -0.35
N ARG A 45 5.84 10.56 -0.40
CA ARG A 45 6.81 9.47 -0.39
C ARG A 45 6.31 8.29 -1.21
N GLY A 46 6.12 8.46 -2.51
CA GLY A 46 5.79 7.29 -3.31
C GLY A 46 5.59 7.54 -4.78
N LYS A 47 5.79 6.48 -5.55
CA LYS A 47 5.39 6.39 -6.96
C LYS A 47 3.88 6.09 -7.09
N ARG A 48 3.07 6.18 -6.02
CA ARG A 48 1.62 5.91 -6.01
C ARG A 48 1.17 4.76 -6.91
N LEU A 49 1.95 3.68 -6.96
CA LEU A 49 1.74 2.60 -7.92
C LEU A 49 0.41 1.89 -7.64
N ARG A 50 0.09 1.66 -6.36
CA ARG A 50 -1.12 0.95 -5.97
C ARG A 50 -2.39 1.76 -6.28
N PRO A 51 -2.51 3.05 -5.91
CA PRO A 51 -3.61 3.89 -6.40
C PRO A 51 -3.71 3.93 -7.92
N ALA A 52 -2.59 4.07 -8.63
CA ALA A 52 -2.60 4.11 -10.10
C ALA A 52 -3.16 2.82 -10.68
N LEU A 53 -2.81 1.66 -10.11
CA LEU A 53 -3.33 0.36 -10.53
C LEU A 53 -4.83 0.20 -10.27
N VAL A 54 -5.37 0.77 -9.18
CA VAL A 54 -6.83 0.82 -8.96
C VAL A 54 -7.51 1.59 -10.09
N LEU A 55 -7.01 2.80 -10.39
CA LEU A 55 -7.58 3.65 -11.42
C LEU A 55 -7.46 2.99 -12.80
N LEU A 56 -6.28 2.48 -13.17
CA LEU A 56 -6.05 1.79 -14.45
C LEU A 56 -6.93 0.54 -14.61
N ALA A 57 -7.13 -0.24 -13.56
CA ALA A 57 -8.05 -1.38 -13.63
C ALA A 57 -9.51 -0.92 -13.82
N GLY A 58 -9.88 0.23 -13.26
CA GLY A 58 -11.20 0.83 -13.45
C GLY A 58 -11.49 1.23 -14.90
N THR A 59 -10.48 1.53 -15.72
CA THR A 59 -10.69 1.96 -17.12
C THR A 59 -11.17 0.83 -18.05
N PHE A 60 -11.23 -0.41 -17.56
CA PHE A 60 -11.72 -1.58 -18.32
C PHE A 60 -13.25 -1.74 -18.30
N GLY A 61 -13.96 -0.90 -17.53
CA GLY A 61 -15.42 -0.92 -17.42
C GLY A 61 -15.98 0.47 -17.08
N ASP A 62 -16.92 0.55 -16.14
CA ASP A 62 -17.50 1.80 -15.66
C ASP A 62 -16.50 2.58 -14.79
N TYR A 63 -15.87 3.61 -15.39
CA TYR A 63 -14.86 4.42 -14.73
C TYR A 63 -15.49 5.46 -13.79
N ASN A 64 -15.76 5.05 -12.54
CA ASN A 64 -16.40 5.90 -11.55
C ASN A 64 -15.42 6.36 -10.45
N LEU A 65 -14.91 7.59 -10.59
CA LEU A 65 -13.96 8.20 -9.66
C LEU A 65 -14.47 8.33 -8.23
N ASN A 66 -15.79 8.49 -8.02
CA ASN A 66 -16.38 8.55 -6.67
C ASN A 66 -16.21 7.23 -5.90
N ARG A 67 -15.92 6.12 -6.58
CA ARG A 67 -15.68 4.81 -5.99
C ARG A 67 -14.20 4.42 -6.07
N LEU A 68 -13.55 4.73 -7.20
CA LEU A 68 -12.16 4.35 -7.45
C LEU A 68 -11.16 5.18 -6.62
N VAL A 69 -11.38 6.48 -6.43
CA VAL A 69 -10.49 7.34 -5.64
C VAL A 69 -10.49 6.94 -4.15
N PRO A 70 -11.65 6.70 -3.49
CA PRO A 70 -11.65 6.17 -2.13
C PRO A 70 -10.95 4.82 -2.00
N LEU A 71 -11.12 3.90 -2.96
CA LEU A 71 -10.42 2.61 -2.95
C LEU A 71 -8.90 2.79 -3.08
N GLY A 72 -8.44 3.60 -4.05
CA GLY A 72 -7.02 3.90 -4.23
C GLY A 72 -6.39 4.50 -2.98
N THR A 73 -7.09 5.44 -2.36
CA THR A 73 -6.68 6.09 -1.10
C THR A 73 -6.62 5.09 0.04
N ALA A 74 -7.65 4.25 0.20
CA ALA A 74 -7.69 3.24 1.25
C ALA A 74 -6.53 2.23 1.15
N ILE A 75 -6.18 1.81 -0.06
CA ILE A 75 -5.08 0.88 -0.29
C ILE A 75 -3.73 1.54 0.04
N GLU A 76 -3.52 2.80 -0.33
CA GLU A 76 -2.28 3.51 0.00
C GLU A 76 -2.18 3.79 1.52
N LEU A 77 -3.30 4.11 2.18
CA LEU A 77 -3.35 4.26 3.64
C LEU A 77 -3.05 2.94 4.34
N LEU A 78 -3.64 1.82 3.89
CA LEU A 78 -3.36 0.49 4.43
C LEU A 78 -1.88 0.13 4.27
N HIS A 79 -1.31 0.38 3.10
CA HIS A 79 0.12 0.16 2.88
C HIS A 79 0.98 1.04 3.79
N THR A 80 0.63 2.32 3.93
CA THR A 80 1.43 3.24 4.76
C THR A 80 1.31 2.87 6.24
N ALA A 81 0.12 2.48 6.70
CA ALA A 81 -0.10 1.99 8.06
C ALA A 81 0.72 0.74 8.34
N SER A 82 0.79 -0.21 7.40
CA SER A 82 1.62 -1.41 7.58
C SER A 82 3.10 -1.06 7.70
N LEU A 83 3.61 -0.10 6.91
CA LEU A 83 5.00 0.35 7.05
C LEU A 83 5.29 1.00 8.41
N VAL A 84 4.34 1.79 8.93
CA VAL A 84 4.44 2.42 10.26
C VAL A 84 4.50 1.36 11.37
N HIS A 85 3.70 0.30 11.26
CA HIS A 85 3.73 -0.82 12.20
C HIS A 85 5.00 -1.67 12.05
N ASP A 86 5.42 -1.98 10.82
CA ASP A 86 6.66 -2.72 10.53
C ASP A 86 7.87 -2.01 11.14
N ASP A 87 7.97 -0.68 11.04
CA ASP A 87 9.08 0.10 11.64
C ASP A 87 9.20 -0.09 13.16
N VAL A 88 8.06 -0.29 13.85
CA VAL A 88 8.03 -0.57 15.29
C VAL A 88 8.46 -2.02 15.57
N VAL A 89 7.94 -2.98 14.81
CA VAL A 89 8.26 -4.41 14.95
C VAL A 89 9.75 -4.67 14.70
N ASP A 90 10.30 -4.08 13.64
CA ASP A 90 11.70 -4.23 13.24
C ASP A 90 12.67 -3.40 14.09
N GLY A 91 12.16 -2.50 14.95
CA GLY A 91 13.00 -1.56 15.71
C GLY A 91 13.78 -0.58 14.81
N ALA A 92 13.28 -0.30 13.60
CA ALA A 92 13.95 0.53 12.62
C ALA A 92 14.05 1.98 13.10
N THR A 93 15.21 2.59 12.95
CA THR A 93 15.45 4.00 13.32
C THR A 93 15.40 4.96 12.12
N SER A 94 15.50 4.43 10.91
CA SER A 94 15.39 5.21 9.67
C SER A 94 14.79 4.39 8.52
N ARG A 95 14.10 5.06 7.60
CA ARG A 95 13.55 4.51 6.36
C ARG A 95 13.65 5.53 5.23
N ARG A 96 14.35 5.14 4.15
CA ARG A 96 14.63 6.00 2.98
C ARG A 96 15.28 7.34 3.38
N GLY A 97 16.35 7.26 4.18
CA GLY A 97 17.17 8.40 4.58
C GLY A 97 16.52 9.37 5.58
N ARG A 98 15.39 8.98 6.18
CA ARG A 98 14.67 9.80 7.16
C ARG A 98 14.38 9.00 8.42
N PRO A 99 14.33 9.65 9.60
CA PRO A 99 13.88 9.00 10.83
C PRO A 99 12.51 8.37 10.63
N THR A 100 12.31 7.18 11.19
CA THR A 100 11.01 6.50 11.27
C THR A 100 10.11 7.18 12.31
N ALA A 101 8.80 6.93 12.24
CA ALA A 101 7.86 7.53 13.19
C ALA A 101 8.17 7.15 14.65
N ASN A 102 8.55 5.89 14.89
CA ASN A 102 8.93 5.39 16.21
C ASN A 102 10.24 6.00 16.74
N ALA A 103 11.15 6.41 15.86
CA ALA A 103 12.36 7.14 16.25
C ALA A 103 12.07 8.62 16.61
N VAL A 104 11.01 9.22 16.06
CA VAL A 104 10.66 10.64 16.28
C VAL A 104 9.74 10.83 17.49
N PHE A 105 8.77 9.93 17.67
CA PHE A 105 7.75 10.03 18.71
C PHE A 105 8.05 9.02 19.82
N ASP A 106 7.47 7.82 19.74
CA ASP A 106 7.83 6.61 20.48
C ASP A 106 7.06 5.41 19.87
N ASN A 107 7.34 4.19 20.34
CA ASN A 107 6.67 2.99 19.83
C ASN A 107 5.15 2.98 20.10
N ALA A 108 4.70 3.40 21.29
CA ALA A 108 3.31 3.29 21.69
C ALA A 108 2.41 4.24 20.87
N LEU A 109 2.84 5.48 20.70
CA LEU A 109 2.19 6.45 19.83
C LEU A 109 2.23 5.98 18.38
N THR A 110 3.34 5.42 17.90
CA THR A 110 3.46 4.95 16.52
C THR A 110 2.50 3.80 16.20
N VAL A 111 2.26 2.88 17.14
CA VAL A 111 1.22 1.85 17.00
C VAL A 111 -0.16 2.49 16.85
N LEU A 112 -0.51 3.46 17.70
CA LEU A 112 -1.79 4.17 17.64
C LEU A 112 -1.94 4.99 16.33
N LEU A 113 -0.86 5.53 15.79
CA LEU A 113 -0.87 6.19 14.48
C LEU A 113 -1.25 5.20 13.37
N GLY A 114 -0.62 4.03 13.34
CA GLY A 114 -0.96 2.99 12.37
C GLY A 114 -2.41 2.52 12.51
N ASP A 115 -2.91 2.37 13.74
CA ASP A 115 -4.31 2.01 14.01
C ASP A 115 -5.29 3.08 13.50
N PHE A 116 -4.96 4.36 13.70
CA PHE A 116 -5.76 5.48 13.19
C PHE A 116 -5.78 5.51 11.66
N MET A 117 -4.63 5.27 11.02
CA MET A 117 -4.53 5.20 9.55
C MET A 117 -5.30 3.99 8.99
N PHE A 118 -5.24 2.85 9.67
CA PHE A 118 -6.03 1.67 9.35
C PHE A 118 -7.54 1.95 9.43
N ALA A 119 -7.99 2.60 10.50
CA ALA A 119 -9.39 2.99 10.66
C ALA A 119 -9.87 3.91 9.53
N ASN A 120 -9.03 4.88 9.12
CA ASN A 120 -9.32 5.73 7.95
C ASN A 120 -9.37 4.93 6.66
N ALA A 121 -8.44 3.99 6.45
CA ALA A 121 -8.47 3.12 5.27
C ALA A 121 -9.78 2.29 5.23
N ALA A 122 -10.19 1.72 6.36
CA ALA A 122 -11.44 0.97 6.46
C ALA A 122 -12.66 1.84 6.16
N GLU A 123 -12.74 3.06 6.70
CA GLU A 123 -13.79 4.04 6.37
C GLU A 123 -13.82 4.32 4.86
N MET A 124 -12.67 4.63 4.26
CA MET A 124 -12.56 4.95 2.84
C MET A 124 -13.04 3.80 1.94
N VAL A 125 -12.76 2.54 2.31
CA VAL A 125 -13.30 1.39 1.55
C VAL A 125 -14.81 1.30 1.65
N THR A 126 -15.44 1.64 2.78
CA THR A 126 -16.91 1.64 2.89
C THR A 126 -17.56 2.64 1.94
N ARG A 127 -16.89 3.77 1.65
CA ARG A 127 -17.37 4.79 0.71
C ARG A 127 -17.50 4.28 -0.73
N THR A 128 -16.86 3.15 -1.07
CA THR A 128 -17.02 2.50 -2.38
C THR A 128 -18.42 1.91 -2.59
N GLY A 129 -19.18 1.71 -1.51
CA GLY A 129 -20.51 1.08 -1.53
C GLY A 129 -20.50 -0.38 -2.01
N SER A 130 -19.33 -1.04 -2.02
CA SER A 130 -19.16 -2.39 -2.57
C SER A 130 -18.77 -3.39 -1.48
N LEU A 131 -19.72 -4.19 -1.01
CA LEU A 131 -19.46 -5.26 -0.06
C LEU A 131 -18.36 -6.24 -0.52
N PRO A 132 -18.31 -6.67 -1.80
CA PRO A 132 -17.21 -7.49 -2.29
C PRO A 132 -15.83 -6.83 -2.12
N VAL A 133 -15.72 -5.53 -2.36
CA VAL A 133 -14.46 -4.78 -2.21
C VAL A 133 -14.10 -4.56 -0.74
N THR A 134 -15.09 -4.30 0.13
CA THR A 134 -14.89 -4.27 1.58
C THR A 134 -14.38 -5.59 2.12
N ARG A 135 -14.96 -6.71 1.66
CA ARG A 135 -14.48 -8.05 2.01
C ARG A 135 -13.06 -8.28 1.50
N LEU A 136 -12.77 -7.87 0.27
CA LEU A 136 -11.45 -7.98 -0.34
C LEU A 136 -10.39 -7.22 0.49
N PHE A 137 -10.69 -5.99 0.92
CA PHE A 137 -9.83 -5.21 1.79
C PHE A 137 -9.54 -5.90 3.13
N ALA A 138 -10.59 -6.43 3.79
CA ALA A 138 -10.42 -7.15 5.06
C ALA A 138 -9.56 -8.42 4.90
N LEU A 139 -9.75 -9.15 3.79
CA LEU A 139 -8.93 -10.33 3.47
C LEU A 139 -7.46 -9.95 3.20
N ALA A 140 -7.22 -8.82 2.53
CA ALA A 140 -5.87 -8.30 2.30
C ALA A 140 -5.15 -8.03 3.62
N LEU A 141 -5.82 -7.31 4.54
CA LEU A 141 -5.29 -7.03 5.87
C LEU A 141 -4.94 -8.31 6.62
N MET A 142 -5.88 -9.26 6.73
CA MET A 142 -5.64 -10.52 7.44
C MET A 142 -4.47 -11.29 6.83
N LYS A 143 -4.30 -11.24 5.50
CA LYS A 143 -3.18 -11.90 4.84
C LYS A 143 -1.85 -11.22 5.14
N MET A 144 -1.83 -9.88 5.15
CA MET A 144 -0.63 -9.10 5.50
C MET A 144 -0.20 -9.36 6.95
N THR A 145 -1.14 -9.29 7.90
CA THR A 145 -0.84 -9.51 9.32
C THR A 145 -0.42 -10.96 9.60
N ASN A 146 -1.05 -11.95 8.97
CA ASN A 146 -0.60 -13.34 9.08
C ASN A 146 0.82 -13.53 8.51
N GLY A 147 1.14 -12.87 7.40
CA GLY A 147 2.49 -12.91 6.83
C GLY A 147 3.55 -12.33 7.76
N GLU A 148 3.22 -11.25 8.46
CA GLU A 148 4.13 -10.62 9.42
C GLU A 148 4.35 -11.49 10.67
N LEU A 149 3.28 -12.08 11.21
CA LEU A 149 3.37 -13.00 12.34
C LEU A 149 4.15 -14.27 12.01
N ASP A 150 3.95 -14.83 10.80
CA ASP A 150 4.71 -15.99 10.34
C ASP A 150 6.20 -15.66 10.25
N GLN A 151 6.54 -14.48 9.70
CA GLN A 151 7.92 -14.02 9.58
C GLN A 151 8.62 -13.94 10.94
N ASP A 152 7.97 -13.32 11.93
CA ASP A 152 8.50 -13.18 13.30
C ASP A 152 8.66 -14.56 13.97
N SER A 153 7.65 -15.42 13.86
CA SER A 153 7.68 -16.77 14.44
C SER A 153 8.76 -17.68 13.85
N ALA A 154 9.15 -17.43 12.60
CA ALA A 154 10.11 -18.23 11.85
C ALA A 154 11.52 -17.60 11.82
N ALA A 155 11.78 -16.50 12.51
CA ALA A 155 13.02 -15.71 12.37
C ALA A 155 14.33 -16.50 12.58
N PHE A 156 14.27 -17.68 13.22
CA PHE A 156 15.42 -18.54 13.51
C PHE A 156 15.43 -19.86 12.72
N ASP A 157 14.53 -20.05 11.76
CA ASP A 157 14.52 -21.24 10.90
C ASP A 157 15.45 -21.04 9.68
N VAL A 158 16.57 -21.76 9.69
CA VAL A 158 17.63 -21.72 8.68
C VAL A 158 17.34 -22.58 7.44
N GLY A 159 16.18 -23.25 7.36
CA GLY A 159 15.77 -24.12 6.25
C GLY A 159 15.04 -23.43 5.08
N ARG A 160 15.08 -22.10 4.98
CA ARG A 160 14.26 -21.34 4.03
C ARG A 160 14.75 -21.51 2.59
N ASP A 161 13.93 -22.17 1.77
CA ASP A 161 14.14 -22.30 0.34
C ASP A 161 13.53 -21.12 -0.44
N VAL A 162 13.72 -21.12 -1.76
CA VAL A 162 13.14 -20.10 -2.65
C VAL A 162 11.61 -20.08 -2.59
N GLN A 163 10.94 -21.20 -2.26
CA GLN A 163 9.49 -21.25 -2.17
C GLN A 163 8.97 -20.46 -0.97
N HIS A 164 9.63 -20.57 0.18
CA HIS A 164 9.31 -19.75 1.34
C HIS A 164 9.51 -18.26 1.06
N TYR A 165 10.60 -17.88 0.37
CA TYR A 165 10.82 -16.50 -0.07
C TYR A 165 9.68 -15.99 -0.97
N LEU A 166 9.32 -16.73 -2.02
CA LEU A 166 8.25 -16.38 -2.95
C LEU A 166 6.89 -16.28 -2.26
N TRP A 167 6.61 -17.19 -1.31
CA TRP A 167 5.40 -17.15 -0.50
C TRP A 167 5.33 -15.87 0.34
N ARG A 168 6.44 -15.49 1.00
CA ARG A 168 6.53 -14.30 1.84
C ARG A 168 6.26 -13.01 1.04
N ILE A 169 6.99 -12.78 -0.04
CA ILE A 169 6.79 -11.58 -0.88
C ILE A 169 5.41 -11.59 -1.55
N GLY A 170 4.89 -12.79 -1.81
CA GLY A 170 3.53 -13.02 -2.31
C GLY A 170 2.45 -12.52 -1.35
N GLY A 171 2.64 -12.75 -0.05
CA GLY A 171 1.76 -12.28 1.02
C GLY A 171 1.91 -10.80 1.31
N LYS A 172 3.14 -10.35 1.61
CA LYS A 172 3.43 -9.00 2.12
C LYS A 172 3.29 -7.91 1.06
N THR A 173 3.71 -8.19 -0.17
CA THR A 173 3.75 -7.17 -1.24
C THR A 173 2.77 -7.49 -2.36
N ALA A 174 2.90 -8.65 -3.01
CA ALA A 174 2.17 -8.94 -4.24
C ALA A 174 0.66 -9.01 -4.06
N ALA A 175 0.20 -9.50 -2.90
CA ALA A 175 -1.21 -9.55 -2.57
C ALA A 175 -1.86 -8.17 -2.72
N LEU A 176 -1.30 -7.13 -2.11
CA LEU A 176 -1.91 -5.80 -2.12
C LEU A 176 -1.95 -5.19 -3.54
N PHE A 177 -0.94 -5.46 -4.39
CA PHE A 177 -0.99 -5.11 -5.81
C PHE A 177 -2.13 -5.82 -6.54
N GLY A 178 -2.29 -7.13 -6.35
CA GLY A 178 -3.39 -7.90 -6.92
C GLY A 178 -4.77 -7.44 -6.44
N HIS A 179 -4.90 -7.07 -5.16
CA HIS A 179 -6.15 -6.53 -4.61
C HIS A 179 -6.46 -5.13 -5.15
N SER A 180 -5.43 -4.33 -5.49
CA SER A 180 -5.59 -3.02 -6.13
C SER A 180 -6.28 -3.14 -7.48
N THR A 181 -5.73 -3.98 -8.36
CA THR A 181 -6.29 -4.18 -9.70
C THR A 181 -7.63 -4.92 -9.65
N GLN A 182 -7.76 -5.93 -8.79
CA GLN A 182 -9.02 -6.66 -8.59
C GLN A 182 -10.15 -5.75 -8.09
N GLY A 183 -9.86 -4.91 -7.10
CA GLY A 183 -10.84 -3.97 -6.55
C GLY A 183 -11.30 -2.93 -7.57
N GLY A 184 -10.37 -2.36 -8.35
CA GLY A 184 -10.69 -1.45 -9.44
C GLY A 184 -11.60 -2.11 -10.50
N ALA A 185 -11.27 -3.33 -10.91
CA ALA A 185 -12.07 -4.11 -11.87
C ALA A 185 -13.49 -4.42 -11.35
N LEU A 186 -13.62 -4.80 -10.08
CA LEU A 186 -14.90 -5.06 -9.42
C LEU A 186 -15.77 -3.81 -9.36
N LEU A 187 -15.19 -2.65 -9.02
CA LEU A 187 -15.94 -1.40 -8.97
C LEU A 187 -16.40 -0.93 -10.35
N ALA A 188 -15.61 -1.22 -11.39
CA ALA A 188 -15.95 -0.93 -12.78
C ALA A 188 -16.93 -1.93 -13.41
N GLY A 189 -17.39 -2.94 -12.67
CA GLY A 189 -18.35 -3.93 -13.18
C GLY A 189 -17.79 -4.85 -14.26
N CYS A 190 -16.47 -5.08 -14.26
CA CYS A 190 -15.84 -6.03 -15.17
C CYS A 190 -16.38 -7.45 -14.95
N ASN A 191 -16.36 -8.29 -15.99
CA ASN A 191 -16.75 -9.69 -15.85
C ASN A 191 -15.69 -10.51 -15.08
N GLU A 192 -16.05 -11.70 -14.61
CA GLU A 192 -15.18 -12.55 -13.78
C GLU A 192 -13.81 -12.83 -14.43
N GLY A 193 -13.79 -13.08 -15.75
CA GLY A 193 -12.55 -13.33 -16.49
C GLY A 193 -11.62 -12.11 -16.51
N GLN A 194 -12.18 -10.90 -16.71
CA GLN A 194 -11.43 -9.64 -16.64
C GLN A 194 -10.91 -9.35 -15.23
N VAL A 195 -11.76 -9.56 -14.21
CA VAL A 195 -11.38 -9.36 -12.80
C VAL A 195 -10.21 -10.27 -12.43
N GLU A 196 -10.26 -11.54 -12.81
CA GLU A 196 -9.19 -12.50 -12.52
C GLU A 196 -7.91 -12.18 -13.30
N ALA A 197 -8.02 -11.80 -14.59
CA ALA A 197 -6.87 -11.39 -15.39
C ALA A 197 -6.16 -10.17 -14.77
N LEU A 198 -6.92 -9.15 -14.35
CA LEU A 198 -6.38 -7.95 -13.71
C LEU A 198 -5.79 -8.26 -12.34
N ARG A 199 -6.43 -9.11 -11.53
CA ARG A 199 -5.88 -9.60 -10.25
C ARG A 199 -4.54 -10.30 -10.46
N SER A 200 -4.47 -11.21 -11.43
CA SER A 200 -3.24 -11.95 -11.77
C SER A 200 -2.14 -11.02 -12.27
N TYR A 201 -2.46 -10.05 -13.12
CA TYR A 201 -1.51 -9.01 -13.55
C TYR A 201 -0.94 -8.24 -12.36
N GLY A 202 -1.80 -7.71 -11.48
CA GLY A 202 -1.37 -6.97 -10.30
C GLY A 202 -0.50 -7.82 -9.37
N TYR A 203 -0.89 -9.07 -9.12
CA TYR A 203 -0.12 -9.99 -8.29
C TYR A 203 1.28 -10.25 -8.88
N ASN A 204 1.38 -10.61 -10.16
CA ASN A 204 2.67 -10.88 -10.80
C ASN A 204 3.56 -9.63 -10.89
N LEU A 205 2.96 -8.45 -11.12
CA LEU A 205 3.69 -7.18 -11.06
C LEU A 205 4.26 -6.94 -9.65
N GLY A 206 3.46 -7.18 -8.61
CA GLY A 206 3.92 -7.04 -7.23
C GLY A 206 5.01 -8.04 -6.83
N MET A 207 4.96 -9.28 -7.36
CA MET A 207 6.04 -10.26 -7.21
C MET A 207 7.34 -9.74 -7.84
N ALA A 208 7.28 -9.32 -9.11
CA ALA A 208 8.43 -8.79 -9.83
C ALA A 208 8.99 -7.53 -9.14
N PHE A 209 8.10 -6.65 -8.69
CA PHE A 209 8.47 -5.43 -7.96
C PHE A 209 9.29 -5.74 -6.72
N GLN A 210 8.84 -6.68 -5.87
CA GLN A 210 9.57 -7.00 -4.63
C GLN A 210 10.88 -7.72 -4.89
N ILE A 211 10.94 -8.61 -5.89
CA ILE A 211 12.20 -9.27 -6.26
C ILE A 211 13.24 -8.23 -6.69
N VAL A 212 12.84 -7.25 -7.49
CA VAL A 212 13.74 -6.17 -7.92
C VAL A 212 14.13 -5.29 -6.74
N ASP A 213 13.19 -4.91 -5.87
CA ASP A 213 13.46 -4.12 -4.66
C ASP A 213 14.50 -4.82 -3.76
N ASP A 214 14.31 -6.12 -3.49
CA ASP A 214 15.24 -6.92 -2.68
C ASP A 214 16.62 -7.07 -3.34
N ILE A 215 16.71 -7.18 -4.68
CA ILE A 215 18.01 -7.21 -5.39
C ILE A 215 18.72 -5.87 -5.29
N LEU A 216 17.97 -4.77 -5.46
CA LEU A 216 18.52 -3.42 -5.36
C LEU A 216 19.05 -3.14 -3.96
N ASP A 217 18.47 -3.73 -2.92
CA ASP A 217 19.00 -3.63 -1.54
C ASP A 217 20.42 -4.19 -1.39
N PHE A 218 20.85 -5.12 -2.25
CA PHE A 218 22.22 -5.66 -2.23
C PHE A 218 23.15 -5.01 -3.26
N THR A 219 22.60 -4.39 -4.30
CA THR A 219 23.38 -3.99 -5.50
C THR A 219 23.36 -2.49 -5.78
N GLY A 220 22.43 -1.75 -5.17
CA GLY A 220 22.30 -0.31 -5.33
C GLY A 220 23.35 0.46 -4.54
N ASP A 221 23.69 1.64 -5.05
CA ASP A 221 24.54 2.60 -4.35
C ASP A 221 23.73 3.22 -3.20
N GLU A 222 24.28 3.32 -1.98
CA GLU A 222 23.61 3.90 -0.80
C GLU A 222 23.03 5.30 -1.11
N ALA A 223 23.72 6.04 -1.99
CA ALA A 223 23.32 7.36 -2.47
C ALA A 223 22.06 7.38 -3.37
N GLU A 224 21.78 6.33 -4.14
CA GLU A 224 20.58 6.20 -4.98
C GLU A 224 19.41 5.51 -4.26
N MET A 225 19.72 4.61 -3.32
CA MET A 225 18.73 3.78 -2.60
C MET A 225 18.15 4.46 -1.35
N GLY A 226 18.88 5.42 -0.78
CA GLY A 226 18.48 6.13 0.44
C GLY A 226 18.48 5.24 1.68
N LYS A 227 19.27 4.16 1.68
CA LYS A 227 19.58 3.27 2.80
C LYS A 227 20.89 2.57 2.51
#